data_AF-A0A6C0JD99-F1
#
_entry.id   AF-A0A6C0JD99-F1
#
_cell.length_a   1.000
_cell.length_b   1.000
_cell.length_c   1.000
_cell.angle_alpha   90.00
_cell.angle_beta   90.00
_cell.angle_gamma   90.00
#
_symmetry.space_group_name_H-M   'P 1'
#
loop_
_entity.id
_entity.type
_entity.pdbx_description
1 polymer ?
#
loop_
_entity_poly.entity_id
_entity_poly.type
_entity_poly.pdbx_seq_one_letter_code
_entity_poly.pdbx_strand_id
1 'polypeptide(L)' 'MDFKLEYKFDKVDEDYKNLFNDLIKFVTILVVLNFLMFMSNPTENAFMGSTYLKLMIYIILGVSTYWLVISKVIIFD' A
#
# COMPACT_ATOMS: atom_id res chain seq x y z
N MET A 1 28.55 -20.95 7.55
CA MET A 1 27.93 -20.43 6.30
C MET A 1 26.52 -19.89 6.57
N ASP A 2 26.01 -20.03 7.80
CA ASP A 2 24.65 -19.69 8.22
C ASP A 2 24.37 -18.21 8.52
N PHE A 3 25.39 -17.45 8.93
CA PHE A 3 25.22 -16.03 9.33
C PHE A 3 24.69 -15.13 8.19
N LYS A 4 24.95 -15.50 6.92
CA LYS A 4 24.50 -14.74 5.74
C LYS A 4 23.05 -15.02 5.35
N LEU A 5 22.50 -16.16 5.78
CA LEU A 5 21.10 -16.51 5.58
C LEU A 5 20.24 -15.80 6.63
N GLU A 6 20.64 -15.87 7.89
CA GLU A 6 19.93 -15.23 9.02
C GLU A 6 19.76 -13.71 8.81
N TYR A 7 20.82 -13.02 8.42
CA TYR A 7 20.78 -11.58 8.11
C TYR A 7 19.87 -11.20 6.92
N LYS A 8 19.66 -12.13 5.96
CA LYS A 8 18.74 -11.88 4.84
C LYS A 8 17.28 -12.05 5.25
N PHE A 9 16.97 -12.96 6.17
CA PHE A 9 15.60 -13.15 6.65
C PHE A 9 15.15 -11.97 7.53
N ASP A 10 16.03 -11.45 8.38
CA ASP A 10 15.71 -10.26 9.20
C ASP A 10 15.36 -9.03 8.34
N LYS A 11 16.12 -8.78 7.26
CA LYS A 11 15.82 -7.67 6.34
C LYS A 11 14.51 -7.86 5.58
N VAL A 12 14.19 -9.09 5.20
CA VAL A 12 12.92 -9.41 4.54
C VAL A 12 11.75 -9.11 5.47
N ASP A 13 11.85 -9.47 6.74
CA ASP A 13 10.82 -9.17 7.74
C ASP A 13 10.64 -7.67 7.98
N GLU A 14 11.74 -6.89 7.96
CA GLU A 14 11.68 -5.43 8.08
C GLU A 14 11.02 -4.78 6.85
N ASP A 15 11.34 -5.22 5.64
CA ASP A 15 10.73 -4.73 4.39
C ASP A 15 9.21 -5.03 4.36
N TYR A 16 8.79 -6.22 4.80
CA TYR A 16 7.37 -6.56 4.90
C TYR A 16 6.64 -5.72 5.96
N LYS A 17 7.27 -5.44 7.10
CA LYS A 17 6.73 -4.51 8.10
C LYS A 17 6.55 -3.10 7.52
N ASN A 18 7.53 -2.61 6.76
CA ASN A 18 7.47 -1.30 6.11
C ASN A 18 6.36 -1.24 5.06
N LEU A 19 6.24 -2.27 4.22
CA LEU A 19 5.12 -2.43 3.28
C LEU A 19 3.76 -2.38 4.01
N PHE A 20 3.60 -3.16 5.07
CA PHE A 20 2.33 -3.24 5.78
C PHE A 20 1.96 -1.90 6.44
N ASN A 21 2.95 -1.22 7.03
CA ASN A 21 2.78 0.11 7.59
C ASN A 21 2.31 1.12 6.53
N ASP A 22 2.92 1.10 5.35
CA ASP A 22 2.52 1.98 4.26
C ASP A 22 1.14 1.63 3.70
N LEU A 23 0.81 0.34 3.57
CA LEU A 23 -0.53 -0.09 3.18
C LEU A 23 -1.59 0.42 4.16
N ILE A 24 -1.36 0.33 5.47
CA ILE A 24 -2.28 0.87 6.48
C ILE A 24 -2.45 2.39 6.31
N LYS A 25 -1.35 3.12 6.12
CA LYS A 25 -1.40 4.59 5.89
C LYS A 25 -2.22 4.93 4.65
N PHE A 26 -1.95 4.27 3.52
CA PHE A 26 -2.66 4.52 2.26
C PHE A 26 -4.14 4.13 2.36
N VAL A 27 -4.46 2.98 2.96
CA VAL A 27 -5.86 2.57 3.19
C VAL A 27 -6.58 3.59 4.08
N THR A 28 -5.94 4.08 5.14
CA THR A 28 -6.52 5.11 6.02
C THR A 28 -6.81 6.40 5.25
N ILE A 29 -5.85 6.87 4.43
CA ILE A 29 -6.03 8.05 3.58
C ILE A 29 -7.19 7.85 2.62
N LEU A 30 -7.28 6.69 1.95
CA LEU A 30 -8.34 6.39 1.00
C LEU A 30 -9.71 6.33 1.67
N VAL A 31 -9.81 5.74 2.87
CA VAL A 31 -11.08 5.70 3.62
C VAL A 31 -11.52 7.11 4.02
N VAL A 32 -10.60 7.93 4.57
CA VAL A 32 -10.89 9.32 4.94
C VAL A 32 -11.27 10.14 3.72
N LEU A 33 -10.56 9.98 2.60
CA LEU A 33 -10.84 10.68 1.35
C LEU A 33 -12.21 10.28 0.78
N ASN A 34 -12.55 9.00 0.78
CA ASN A 34 -13.88 8.54 0.34
C ASN A 34 -15.00 9.14 1.22
N PHE A 35 -14.76 9.19 2.53
CA PHE A 35 -15.69 9.81 3.47
C PHE A 35 -15.89 11.30 3.19
N LEU A 36 -14.80 12.04 2.95
CA LEU A 36 -14.86 13.46 2.58
C LEU A 36 -15.59 13.68 1.24
N MET A 37 -15.33 12.84 0.24
CA MET A 37 -16.02 12.90 -1.05
C MET A 37 -17.52 12.64 -0.92
N PHE A 38 -17.91 11.67 -0.09
CA PHE A 38 -19.32 11.38 0.21
C PHE A 38 -19.99 12.55 0.92
N MET A 39 -19.33 13.18 1.89
CA MET A 39 -19.84 14.38 2.57
C MET A 39 -19.97 15.58 1.63
N SER A 40 -19.09 15.71 0.63
CA SER A 40 -19.10 16.83 -0.31
C SER A 40 -20.23 16.73 -1.34
N ASN A 41 -20.49 15.56 -1.91
CA ASN A 41 -21.60 15.36 -2.83
C ASN A 41 -22.08 13.89 -2.78
N PRO A 42 -23.03 13.55 -1.89
CA PRO A 42 -23.48 12.17 -1.71
C PRO A 42 -24.31 11.65 -2.90
N THR A 43 -24.80 12.54 -3.77
CA THR A 43 -25.62 12.19 -4.94
C THR A 43 -24.77 11.64 -6.07
N GLU A 44 -23.56 12.16 -6.25
CA GLU A 44 -22.60 11.72 -7.28
C GLU A 44 -21.58 10.72 -6.74
N ASN A 45 -21.15 10.88 -5.49
CA ASN A 45 -20.14 10.04 -4.86
C ASN A 45 -20.79 9.08 -3.86
N ALA A 46 -21.20 7.90 -4.32
CA ALA A 46 -21.64 6.85 -3.41
C ALA A 46 -20.49 6.42 -2.48
N PHE A 47 -20.78 6.30 -1.19
CA PHE A 47 -19.82 5.80 -0.22
C PHE A 47 -19.35 4.40 -0.63
N MET A 48 -18.04 4.20 -0.71
CA MET A 48 -17.41 2.97 -1.20
C MET A 48 -18.00 2.46 -2.53
N GLY A 49 -18.33 3.36 -3.46
CA GLY A 49 -18.83 2.99 -4.79
C GLY A 49 -17.87 2.06 -5.54
N SER A 50 -18.41 1.26 -6.48
CA SER A 50 -17.64 0.24 -7.21
C SER A 50 -16.41 0.79 -7.94
N THR A 51 -16.52 1.99 -8.53
CA THR A 51 -15.40 2.69 -9.17
C THR A 51 -14.32 3.07 -8.15
N TYR A 52 -14.73 3.55 -6.98
CA TYR A 52 -13.81 3.93 -5.92
C TYR A 52 -13.08 2.71 -5.34
N LEU A 53 -13.80 1.61 -5.11
CA LEU A 53 -13.17 0.35 -4.66
C LEU A 53 -12.15 -0.19 -5.68
N LYS A 54 -12.44 -0.12 -6.98
CA LYS A 54 -11.45 -0.47 -8.02
C LYS A 54 -10.21 0.41 -7.91
N LEU A 55 -10.40 1.72 -7.72
CA LEU A 55 -9.29 2.66 -7.54
C LEU A 55 -8.47 2.36 -6.28
N MET A 56 -9.12 2.03 -5.15
CA MET A 56 -8.43 1.61 -3.93
C MET A 56 -7.55 0.38 -4.18
N ILE A 57 -8.10 -0.64 -4.86
CA ILE A 57 -7.36 -1.86 -5.20
C ILE A 57 -6.17 -1.55 -6.11
N TYR A 58 -6.33 -0.69 -7.11
CA TYR A 58 -5.23 -0.30 -8.00
C TYR A 58 -4.12 0.43 -7.27
N ILE A 59 -4.45 1.31 -6.32
CA ILE A 59 -3.45 2.02 -5.50
C ILE A 59 -2.71 1.03 -4.59
N ILE A 60 -3.44 0.14 -3.90
CA ILE A 60 -2.84 -0.89 -3.05
C ILE A 60 -1.89 -1.78 -3.85
N LEU A 61 -2.32 -2.26 -5.02
CA LEU A 61 -1.48 -3.06 -5.91
C LEU A 61 -0.24 -2.29 -6.39
N GLY A 62 -0.37 -1.00 -6.69
CA GLY A 62 0.75 -0.14 -7.06
C GLY A 62 1.78 -0.03 -5.94
N VAL A 63 1.34 0.24 -4.70
CA VAL A 63 2.21 0.33 -3.51
C VAL A 63 2.88 -1.02 -3.22
N SER A 64 2.12 -2.13 -3.29
CA SER A 64 2.69 -3.47 -3.13
C SER A 64 3.71 -3.80 -4.21
N THR A 65 3.44 -3.44 -5.47
CA THR A 65 4.38 -3.67 -6.58
C THR A 65 5.67 -2.87 -6.40
N TYR A 66 5.58 -1.63 -5.90
CA TYR A 66 6.76 -0.84 -5.55
C TYR A 66 7.63 -1.57 -4.52
N TRP A 67 7.06 -2.00 -3.41
CA TRP A 67 7.78 -2.66 -2.32
C TRP A 67 8.26 -4.08 -2.63
N LEU A 68 7.59 -4.81 -3.52
CA LEU A 68 7.96 -6.20 -3.83
C LEU A 68 8.88 -6.32 -5.04
N VAL A 69 8.74 -5.41 -6.01
CA VAL A 69 9.46 -5.47 -7.29
C VAL A 69 10.46 -4.32 -7.38
N ILE A 70 9.99 -3.07 -7.28
CA ILE A 70 10.83 -1.90 -7.55
C ILE A 70 11.93 -1.72 -6.51
N SER A 71 11.61 -1.91 -5.22
CA SER A 71 12.59 -1.85 -4.12
C SER A 71 13.74 -2.85 -4.28
N LYS A 72 13.49 -3.97 -4.98
CA LYS A 72 14.47 -5.03 -5.22
C LYS A 72 15.23 -4.83 -6.53
N VAL A 73 14.64 -4.13 -7.49
CA VAL A 73 15.22 -3.87 -8.81
C VAL A 73 16.07 -2.60 -8.81
N ILE A 74 15.65 -1.57 -8.08
CA ILE A 74 16.36 -0.30 -7.98
C ILE A 74 17.11 -0.25 -6.65
N ILE A 75 18.33 -0.79 -6.66
CA ILE A 75 19.28 -0.56 -5.58
C ILE A 75 20.00 0.75 -5.92
N PHE A 76 19.66 1.83 -5.22
CA PHE A 76 20.49 3.03 -5.23
C PHE A 76 21.70 2.74 -4.34
N ASP A 77 22.84 2.48 -4.98
CA ASP A 77 24.16 2.42 -4.35
C ASP A 77 24.65 3.83 -3.97
#